data_AF-A0A7Y2T8H1-F1
#
_entry.id   AF-A0A7Y2T8H1-F1
#
_cell.length_a   1.000
_cell.length_b   1.000
_cell.length_c   1.000
_cell.angle_alpha   90.00
_cell.angle_beta   90.00
_cell.angle_gamma   90.00
#
_symmetry.space_group_name_H-M   'P 1'
#
loop_
_entity.id
_entity.type
_entity.pdbx_description
1 polymer ?
#
loop_
_entity_poly.entity_id
_entity_poly.type
_entity_poly.pdbx_seq_one_letter_code
_entity_poly.pdbx_strand_id
1 'polypeptide(L)'
;MKKYVVTGITLARRAVGYGLLGAFLALLFVFIFALDRRDDLSLWHEVHLDEEFVKDSEVTDFSGYLELEDRLFKQLDDEVYAKTDEPAEDSLQRYQRGSIMDPEQWEQNWNRNPLITP
;
A
#
# COMPACT_ATOMS: atom_id res chain seq x y z
N MET A 1 53.07 20.80 -32.59
CA MET A 1 52.76 20.92 -31.15
C MET A 1 51.29 21.28 -30.87
N LYS A 2 50.77 22.42 -31.37
CA LYS A 2 49.35 22.83 -31.17
C LYS A 2 48.29 21.76 -31.52
N LYS A 3 48.47 21.03 -32.62
CA LYS A 3 47.52 19.98 -33.06
C LYS A 3 47.37 18.84 -32.04
N TYR A 4 48.48 18.39 -31.46
CA TYR A 4 48.47 17.33 -30.44
C TYR A 4 47.82 17.80 -29.13
N VAL A 5 48.03 19.07 -28.76
CA VAL A 5 47.39 19.69 -27.58
C VAL A 5 45.88 19.78 -27.75
N VAL A 6 45.39 20.23 -28.91
CA VAL A 6 43.94 20.33 -29.20
C VAL A 6 43.27 18.95 -29.25
N THR A 7 43.92 17.95 -29.84
CA THR A 7 43.42 16.57 -29.86
C THR A 7 43.35 15.99 -28.46
N GLY A 8 44.37 16.21 -27.62
CA GLY A 8 44.38 15.77 -26.22
C GLY A 8 43.24 16.39 -25.39
N ILE A 9 43.03 17.70 -25.51
CA ILE A 9 41.92 18.41 -24.84
C ILE A 9 40.55 17.87 -25.28
N THR A 10 40.40 17.59 -26.58
CA THR A 10 39.13 17.07 -27.13
C THR A 10 38.83 15.66 -26.61
N LEU A 11 39.85 14.80 -26.51
CA LEU A 11 39.74 13.47 -25.93
C LEU A 11 39.41 13.52 -24.44
N ALA A 12 40.10 14.36 -23.67
CA ALA A 12 39.82 14.56 -22.25
C ALA A 12 38.39 15.05 -22.01
N ARG A 13 37.91 16.03 -22.78
CA ARG A 13 36.53 16.53 -22.69
C ARG A 13 35.50 15.43 -22.97
N ARG A 14 35.75 14.59 -23.97
CA ARG A 14 34.88 13.45 -24.29
C ARG A 14 34.88 12.41 -23.18
N ALA A 15 36.05 12.08 -22.63
CA ALA A 15 36.18 11.14 -21.52
C ALA A 15 35.42 11.63 -20.27
N VAL A 16 35.55 12.92 -19.92
CA VAL A 16 34.79 13.53 -18.82
C VAL A 16 33.29 13.52 -19.13
N GLY A 17 32.89 13.90 -20.34
CA GLY A 17 31.47 13.90 -20.74
C GLY A 17 30.83 12.50 -20.67
N TYR A 18 31.48 11.47 -21.22
CA TYR A 18 31.00 10.10 -21.13
C TYR A 18 31.06 9.54 -19.71
N GLY A 19 32.07 9.91 -18.92
CA GLY A 19 32.15 9.55 -17.51
C GLY A 19 31.00 10.12 -16.69
N LEU A 20 30.69 11.41 -16.87
CA LEU A 20 29.55 12.06 -16.20
C LEU A 20 28.21 11.47 -16.64
N LEU A 21 28.03 11.21 -17.95
CA LEU A 21 26.83 10.57 -18.46
C LEU A 21 26.66 9.15 -17.91
N GLY A 22 27.74 8.36 -17.90
CA GLY A 22 27.72 7.01 -17.33
C GLY A 22 27.40 7.02 -15.83
N ALA A 23 28.01 7.93 -15.07
CA ALA A 23 27.72 8.10 -13.65
C ALA A 23 26.25 8.51 -13.41
N PHE A 24 25.73 9.44 -14.21
CA PHE A 24 24.32 9.85 -14.13
C PHE A 24 23.37 8.68 -14.42
N LEU A 25 23.62 7.91 -15.48
CA LEU A 25 22.79 6.75 -15.83
C LEU A 25 22.86 5.66 -14.76
N ALA A 26 24.04 5.42 -14.16
CA ALA A 26 24.18 4.47 -13.06
C ALA A 26 23.42 4.92 -11.81
N LEU A 27 23.51 6.20 -11.44
CA LEU A 27 22.74 6.77 -10.33
C LEU A 27 21.24 6.72 -10.60
N LEU A 28 20.81 7.02 -11.83
CA LEU A 28 19.41 6.91 -12.23
C LEU A 28 18.91 5.46 -12.12
N PHE A 29 19.70 4.49 -12.55
CA PHE A 29 19.35 3.07 -12.43
C PHE A 29 19.21 2.64 -10.97
N VAL A 30 20.19 3.00 -10.12
CA VAL A 30 20.13 2.75 -8.67
C VAL A 30 18.92 3.42 -8.05
N PHE A 31 18.60 4.65 -8.46
CA PHE A 31 17.46 5.40 -7.96
C PHE A 31 16.12 4.74 -8.34
N ILE A 32 15.95 4.36 -9.61
CA ILE A 32 14.75 3.64 -10.07
C ILE A 32 14.60 2.32 -9.31
N PHE A 33 15.68 1.54 -9.21
CA PHE A 33 15.65 0.27 -8.49
C PHE A 33 15.35 0.44 -7.00
N ALA A 34 15.85 1.49 -6.36
CA ALA A 34 15.50 1.80 -4.97
C ALA A 34 14.03 2.21 -4.82
N LEU A 35 13.49 2.96 -5.79
CA LEU A 35 12.07 3.34 -5.81
C LEU A 35 11.12 2.19 -6.10
N ASP A 36 11.59 1.13 -6.77
CA ASP A 36 10.79 -0.04 -7.15
C ASP A 36 10.67 -1.06 -6.01
N ARG A 37 11.58 -1.01 -5.01
CA ARG A 37 11.55 -1.87 -3.81
C ARG A 37 10.51 -1.43 -2.78
N ARG A 38 9.29 -1.21 -3.22
CA ARG A 38 8.14 -1.00 -2.32
C ARG A 38 7.55 -2.37 -2.02
N ASP A 39 6.89 -2.49 -0.87
CA ASP A 39 6.13 -3.69 -0.58
C ASP A 39 4.98 -3.81 -1.60
N ASP A 40 4.65 -5.05 -1.94
CA ASP A 40 3.49 -5.34 -2.76
C ASP A 40 2.21 -4.86 -2.06
N LEU A 41 1.14 -4.68 -2.85
CA LEU A 41 -0.18 -4.35 -2.31
C LEU A 41 -0.59 -5.41 -1.29
N SER A 42 -0.93 -4.97 -0.09
CA SER A 42 -1.54 -5.86 0.89
C SER A 42 -2.90 -6.33 0.39
N LEU A 43 -3.32 -7.54 0.79
CA LEU A 43 -4.56 -8.19 0.34
C LEU A 43 -5.81 -7.29 0.45
N TRP A 44 -5.93 -6.49 1.51
CA TRP A 44 -7.05 -5.58 1.74
C TRP A 44 -7.18 -4.46 0.70
N HIS A 45 -6.16 -4.20 -0.12
CA HIS A 45 -6.23 -3.26 -1.25
C HIS A 45 -6.80 -3.90 -2.52
N GLU A 46 -6.77 -5.22 -2.62
CA GLU A 46 -7.12 -5.97 -3.83
C GLU A 46 -8.50 -6.63 -3.73
N VAL A 47 -8.90 -7.00 -2.51
CA VAL A 47 -10.20 -7.62 -2.24
C VAL A 47 -11.32 -6.59 -2.47
N HIS A 48 -12.31 -6.99 -3.26
CA HIS A 48 -13.53 -6.23 -3.45
C HIS A 48 -14.65 -6.86 -2.63
N LEU A 49 -15.20 -6.11 -1.67
CA LEU A 49 -16.32 -6.54 -0.85
C LEU A 49 -17.62 -6.13 -1.55
N ASP A 50 -18.53 -7.07 -1.78
CA ASP A 50 -19.78 -6.84 -2.51
C ASP A 50 -20.99 -6.63 -1.58
N GLU A 51 -20.84 -6.90 -0.28
CA GLU A 51 -21.85 -6.62 0.76
C GLU A 51 -21.80 -5.17 1.27
N GLU A 52 -21.06 -4.27 0.62
CA GLU A 52 -21.01 -2.86 0.99
C GLU A 52 -22.38 -2.18 0.78
N PHE A 53 -22.72 -1.26 1.69
CA PHE A 53 -23.89 -0.40 1.48
C PHE A 53 -23.63 0.53 0.31
N VAL A 54 -24.46 0.40 -0.73
CA VAL A 54 -24.51 1.27 -1.89
C VAL A 54 -25.89 1.89 -2.02
N LYS A 55 -26.01 2.92 -2.85
CA LYS A 55 -27.28 3.62 -3.08
C LYS A 55 -28.41 2.67 -3.51
N ASP A 56 -28.07 1.62 -4.24
CA ASP A 56 -29.02 0.66 -4.80
C ASP A 56 -29.22 -0.58 -3.90
N SER A 57 -28.62 -0.60 -2.69
CA SER A 57 -28.85 -1.68 -1.71
C SER A 57 -30.32 -1.71 -1.29
N GLU A 58 -30.91 -2.91 -1.22
CA GLU A 58 -32.31 -3.14 -0.82
C GLU A 58 -32.53 -3.00 0.70
N VAL A 59 -31.98 -1.96 1.31
CA VAL A 59 -32.09 -1.68 2.76
C VAL A 59 -33.03 -0.51 2.99
N THR A 60 -34.16 -0.76 3.65
CA THR A 60 -35.23 0.23 3.85
C THR A 60 -35.25 0.85 5.25
N ASP A 61 -34.56 0.25 6.21
CA ASP A 61 -34.54 0.69 7.60
C ASP A 61 -33.20 0.40 8.27
N PHE A 62 -33.05 0.85 9.51
CA PHE A 62 -31.82 0.68 10.27
C PHE A 62 -31.54 -0.79 10.65
N SER A 63 -32.58 -1.61 10.85
CA SER A 63 -32.39 -3.03 11.15
C SER A 63 -31.77 -3.76 9.96
N GLY A 64 -32.28 -3.50 8.75
CA GLY A 64 -31.72 -4.04 7.52
C GLY A 64 -30.30 -3.54 7.25
N TYR A 65 -29.96 -2.31 7.66
CA TYR A 65 -28.59 -1.81 7.59
C TYR A 65 -27.66 -2.60 8.50
N LEU A 66 -28.07 -2.89 9.74
CA LEU A 66 -27.27 -3.69 10.67
C LEU A 66 -27.05 -5.13 10.15
N GLU A 67 -28.08 -5.73 9.56
CA GLU A 67 -27.94 -7.05 8.91
C GLU A 67 -26.98 -7.03 7.71
N LEU A 68 -26.98 -5.95 6.93
CA LEU A 68 -26.01 -5.74 5.84
C LEU A 68 -24.59 -5.53 6.39
N GLU A 69 -24.44 -4.70 7.42
CA GLU A 69 -23.16 -4.47 8.11
C GLU A 69 -22.56 -5.79 8.62
N ASP A 70 -23.39 -6.66 9.23
CA ASP A 70 -22.94 -7.97 9.69
C ASP A 70 -22.43 -8.87 8.55
N ARG A 71 -23.10 -8.86 7.39
CA ARG A 71 -22.63 -9.60 6.21
C ARG A 71 -21.33 -9.01 5.64
N LEU A 72 -21.23 -7.68 5.56
CA LEU A 72 -20.03 -6.99 5.12
C LEU A 72 -18.81 -7.35 5.98
N PHE A 73 -18.94 -7.25 7.30
CA PHE A 73 -17.82 -7.59 8.18
C PHE A 73 -17.52 -9.08 8.20
N LYS A 74 -18.52 -9.94 7.99
CA LYS A 74 -18.27 -11.37 7.79
C LYS A 74 -17.45 -11.61 6.52
N GLN A 75 -17.79 -10.94 5.42
CA GLN A 75 -17.03 -11.04 4.17
C GLN A 75 -15.60 -10.51 4.36
N LEU A 76 -15.44 -9.37 5.02
CA LEU A 76 -14.13 -8.82 5.36
C LEU A 76 -13.28 -9.82 6.17
N ASP A 77 -13.89 -10.51 7.13
CA ASP A 77 -13.21 -11.55 7.89
C ASP A 77 -12.75 -12.72 7.01
N ASP A 78 -13.69 -13.29 6.25
CA ASP A 78 -13.44 -14.46 5.40
C ASP A 78 -12.44 -14.18 4.27
N GLU A 79 -12.46 -12.96 3.71
CA GLU A 79 -11.67 -12.62 2.54
C GLU A 79 -10.35 -11.92 2.84
N VAL A 80 -10.24 -11.20 3.95
CA VAL A 80 -9.04 -10.43 4.32
C VAL A 80 -8.41 -10.97 5.59
N TYR A 81 -9.09 -10.90 6.73
CA TYR A 81 -8.47 -11.23 8.02
C TYR A 81 -8.04 -12.70 8.10
N ALA A 82 -8.89 -13.63 7.65
CA ALA A 82 -8.59 -15.07 7.65
C ALA A 82 -7.43 -15.47 6.73
N LYS A 83 -7.06 -14.60 5.77
CA LYS A 83 -6.00 -14.82 4.78
C LYS A 83 -4.78 -13.93 5.00
N THR A 84 -4.79 -13.11 6.05
CA THR A 84 -3.67 -12.25 6.41
C THR A 84 -2.84 -12.94 7.48
N ASP A 85 -1.52 -12.95 7.30
CA ASP A 85 -0.59 -13.60 8.25
C ASP A 85 -0.62 -12.95 9.64
N GLU A 86 -0.04 -13.61 10.64
CA GLU A 86 0.10 -13.04 11.98
C GLU A 86 0.97 -11.75 11.98
N PRO A 87 0.61 -10.74 12.80
CA PRO A 87 1.36 -9.49 12.88
C PRO A 87 2.74 -9.70 13.49
N ALA A 88 3.73 -8.96 12.99
CA ALA A 88 4.93 -8.64 13.76
C ALA A 88 4.54 -7.81 15.00
N GLU A 89 5.35 -7.85 16.06
CA GLU A 89 5.06 -7.15 17.33
C GLU A 89 4.79 -5.64 17.16
N ASP A 90 5.34 -5.01 16.13
CA ASP A 90 5.21 -3.60 15.81
C ASP A 90 4.32 -3.32 14.58
N SER A 91 3.52 -4.29 14.15
CA SER A 91 2.64 -4.11 13.00
C SER A 91 1.60 -3.00 13.23
N LEU A 92 1.49 -2.09 12.26
CA LEU A 92 0.50 -1.03 12.19
C LEU A 92 -0.62 -1.33 11.17
N GLN A 93 -0.68 -2.56 10.64
CA GLN A 93 -1.66 -2.91 9.60
C GLN A 93 -3.06 -3.13 10.19
N ARG A 94 -4.01 -2.24 9.90
CA ARG A 94 -5.38 -2.27 10.44
C ARG A 94 -6.15 -3.57 10.16
N TYR A 95 -5.91 -4.19 9.02
CA TYR A 95 -6.60 -5.41 8.58
C TYR A 95 -5.85 -6.70 8.95
N GLN A 96 -4.96 -6.61 9.94
CA GLN A 96 -4.21 -7.74 10.47
C GLN A 96 -4.59 -7.93 11.93
N ARG A 97 -5.09 -9.13 12.27
CA ARG A 97 -5.57 -9.45 13.62
C ARG A 97 -4.45 -9.29 14.64
N GLY A 98 -4.68 -8.52 15.71
CA GLY A 98 -3.72 -8.29 16.79
C GLY A 98 -2.64 -7.24 16.51
N SER A 99 -2.68 -6.56 15.37
CA SER A 99 -1.78 -5.41 15.13
C SER A 99 -2.15 -4.24 16.05
N ILE A 100 -1.28 -3.24 16.22
CA ILE A 100 -1.55 -2.04 17.05
C ILE A 100 -2.77 -1.25 16.53
N MET A 101 -3.09 -1.40 15.25
CA MET A 101 -4.20 -0.70 14.60
C MET A 101 -5.42 -1.59 14.36
N ASP A 102 -5.40 -2.84 14.84
CA ASP A 102 -6.55 -3.74 14.78
C ASP A 102 -7.72 -3.17 15.60
N PRO A 103 -8.85 -2.80 14.98
CA PRO A 103 -10.01 -2.26 15.69
C PRO A 103 -10.66 -3.28 16.65
N GLU A 104 -10.46 -4.59 16.45
CA GLU A 104 -11.06 -5.64 17.28
C GLU A 104 -10.38 -5.77 18.66
N GLN A 105 -9.19 -5.20 18.85
CA GLN A 105 -8.48 -5.28 20.12
C GLN A 105 -8.98 -4.28 21.18
N TRP A 106 -9.77 -3.29 20.77
CA TRP A 106 -10.28 -2.25 21.67
C TRP A 106 -11.60 -2.69 22.31
N GLU A 107 -11.84 -2.20 23.53
CA GLU A 107 -13.08 -2.50 24.27
C GLU A 107 -14.34 -2.15 23.47
N GLN A 108 -14.30 -1.05 22.73
CA GLN A 108 -15.33 -0.67 21.78
C GLN A 108 -14.75 -0.68 20.36
N ASN A 109 -15.30 -1.55 19.51
CA ASN A 109 -15.01 -1.54 18.08
C ASN A 109 -15.82 -0.42 17.41
N TRP A 110 -15.15 0.69 17.10
CA TRP A 110 -15.75 1.87 16.45
C TRP A 110 -15.94 1.72 14.95
N ASN A 111 -15.55 0.57 14.36
CA ASN A 111 -15.89 0.27 12.97
C ASN A 111 -17.31 -0.28 12.83
N ARG A 112 -17.95 -0.67 13.92
CA ARG A 112 -19.34 -1.13 13.91
C ARG A 112 -20.26 -0.03 14.41
N ASN A 113 -21.46 0.02 13.87
CA ASN A 113 -22.49 0.89 14.38
C ASN A 113 -22.85 0.50 15.83
N PRO A 114 -22.91 1.46 16.76
CA PRO A 114 -23.33 1.16 18.12
C PRO A 114 -24.83 0.79 18.12
N LEU A 115 -25.17 -0.29 18.83
CA LEU A 115 -26.56 -0.64 19.11
C LEU A 115 -27.12 0.39 20.10
N ILE A 116 -27.82 1.40 19.58
CA ILE A 116 -28.57 2.34 20.41
C ILE A 116 -29.90 1.67 20.78
N THR A 117 -29.91 0.89 21.85
CA THR A 117 -31.16 0.42 22.45
C THR A 117 -31.84 1.59 23.17
N PRO A 118 -33.14 1.87 22.92
CA PRO A 118 -33.88 2.94 23.60
C PRO A 118 -34.07 2.69 25.09
#